data_AF-A0A1F3SG71-F1
#
_entry.id   AF-A0A1F3SG71-F1
#
_cell.length_a   1.000
_cell.length_b   1.000
_cell.length_c   1.000
_cell.angle_alpha   90.00
_cell.angle_beta   90.00
_cell.angle_gamma   90.00
#
_symmetry.space_group_name_H-M   'P 1'
#
loop_
_entity.id
_entity.type
_entity.pdbx_description
1 polymer ?
#
loop_
_entity_poly.entity_id
_entity_poly.type
_entity_poly.pdbx_seq_one_letter_code
_entity_poly.pdbx_strand_id
1 'polypeptide(L)'
;MVFIQTISGLLAFLALNSAIAQNLDCVEEKAQDFLKREVVKRSPNPAAALKTSIQYRISHYGHFPAGPYHEVNPTPVGNNIQDVTFLGLPAKVNKKIVGALTCVEQAIQTECLLTPYFAEHLSTFRTVNSYRGGELSNHVFGTAIDLDPAINPCCGCVPPWSDDPICQIPNQTAWERTKIPACYIKAFERFGFYWLGRDPDLQDTMHFEYLGQPRESLETSCPPEMIQINQDDRSFCIDKFEAPNRPGERPFVARTALDGEAYCQTQGKELCSDVAWERACQGTQNTPFPYGPEYKEGVCNDDKVWRSPTWPLVARYNPVNPDANPAARNHVNYLNQSESSGKRTGCASDEGVFDLTGNAAEWVKNTRKIPSSVDGKINGHTIKGCFWSKCYKNDRPSCRFNNPNHASSFRSYETGFRCCKGLAL
;
A
#
# COMPACT_ATOMS: atom_id res chain seq x y z
N MET A 1 24.47 56.22 -7.26
CA MET A 1 25.39 55.07 -7.25
C MET A 1 24.77 54.02 -6.34
N VAL A 2 24.12 53.04 -6.96
CA VAL A 2 23.62 51.81 -6.33
C VAL A 2 24.82 50.86 -6.26
N PHE A 3 25.02 50.10 -5.18
CA PHE A 3 24.90 48.62 -5.18
C PHE A 3 25.57 47.90 -4.00
N ILE A 4 24.90 46.80 -3.63
CA ILE A 4 25.37 45.59 -2.94
C ILE A 4 25.56 45.70 -1.43
N GLN A 5 24.52 45.32 -0.70
CA GLN A 5 24.61 44.33 0.39
C GLN A 5 23.18 43.96 0.80
N THR A 6 22.76 42.72 0.49
CA THR A 6 21.69 41.91 1.15
C THR A 6 21.08 40.91 0.15
N ILE A 7 21.88 39.97 -0.37
CA ILE A 7 21.35 38.77 -1.07
C ILE A 7 21.89 37.46 -0.46
N SER A 8 22.87 37.51 0.45
CA SER A 8 23.51 36.29 0.97
C SER A 8 22.77 35.61 2.14
N GLY A 9 21.81 36.28 2.78
CA GLY A 9 21.06 35.70 3.92
C GLY A 9 19.88 34.81 3.52
N LEU A 10 19.20 35.13 2.41
CA LEU A 10 18.02 34.39 1.96
C LEU A 10 18.37 33.07 1.27
N LEU A 11 19.51 33.02 0.58
CA LEU A 11 20.02 31.81 -0.09
C LEU A 11 20.59 30.79 0.91
N ALA A 12 21.11 31.22 2.06
CA ALA A 12 21.62 30.33 3.09
C ALA A 12 20.49 29.63 3.88
N PHE A 13 19.34 30.28 4.06
CA PHE A 13 18.16 29.67 4.68
C PHE A 13 17.46 28.64 3.76
N LEU A 14 17.59 28.79 2.45
CA LEU A 14 17.09 27.82 1.47
C LEU A 14 18.01 26.59 1.29
N ALA A 15 19.27 26.68 1.74
CA ALA A 15 20.27 25.65 1.50
C ALA A 15 20.45 24.64 2.67
N LEU A 16 19.85 24.87 3.84
CA LEU A 16 20.09 24.05 5.05
C LEU A 16 18.93 23.14 5.48
N ASN A 17 17.75 23.24 4.86
CA ASN A 17 16.65 22.28 5.06
C ASN A 17 16.42 21.33 3.86
N SER A 18 17.23 21.45 2.81
CA SER A 18 17.07 20.69 1.56
C SER A 18 17.76 19.33 1.55
N ALA A 19 18.24 18.85 2.71
CA ALA A 19 18.94 17.57 2.81
C ALA A 19 18.00 16.36 3.02
N ILE A 20 16.68 16.56 3.16
CA ILE A 20 15.69 15.48 3.32
C ILE A 20 14.69 15.42 2.15
N ALA A 21 14.70 16.40 1.25
CA ALA A 21 13.91 16.38 0.01
C ALA A 21 14.57 15.47 -1.05
N GLN A 22 14.88 14.22 -0.69
CA GLN A 22 15.38 13.20 -1.60
C GLN A 22 14.23 12.29 -2.02
N ASN A 23 13.90 12.32 -3.31
CA ASN A 23 13.16 11.33 -4.10
C ASN A 23 12.20 10.38 -3.34
N LEU A 24 11.13 10.93 -2.74
CA LEU A 24 9.98 10.11 -2.42
C LEU A 24 9.16 9.90 -3.70
N ASP A 25 8.94 8.64 -4.11
CA ASP A 25 7.99 8.32 -5.19
C ASP A 25 6.57 8.65 -4.72
N CYS A 26 6.12 9.88 -5.00
CA CYS A 26 4.82 10.36 -4.61
C CYS A 26 3.69 9.63 -5.36
N VAL A 27 3.06 8.68 -4.69
CA VAL A 27 1.89 7.97 -5.21
C VAL A 27 0.66 8.87 -5.08
N GLU A 28 0.11 9.30 -6.22
CA GLU A 28 -1.19 9.96 -6.29
C GLU A 28 -2.31 8.97 -5.95
N GLU A 29 -3.25 9.41 -5.13
CA GLU A 29 -4.41 8.61 -4.75
C GLU A 29 -5.59 9.49 -4.37
N LYS A 30 -6.81 8.96 -4.53
CA LYS A 30 -8.04 9.65 -4.14
C LYS A 30 -8.50 9.19 -2.76
N ALA A 31 -9.16 10.09 -2.05
CA ALA A 31 -9.91 9.77 -0.84
C ALA A 31 -10.94 8.65 -1.09
N GLN A 32 -10.99 7.67 -0.19
CA GLN A 32 -11.95 6.57 -0.24
C GLN A 32 -13.35 7.06 0.16
N ASP A 33 -14.34 6.92 -0.73
CA ASP A 33 -15.68 7.48 -0.53
C ASP A 33 -16.38 6.99 0.73
N PHE A 34 -16.21 5.70 1.11
CA PHE A 34 -16.85 5.15 2.32
C PHE A 34 -16.32 5.73 3.64
N LEU A 35 -15.22 6.51 3.58
CA LEU A 35 -14.68 7.22 4.73
C LEU A 35 -15.16 8.67 4.82
N LYS A 36 -15.70 9.24 3.73
CA LYS A 36 -16.18 10.62 3.68
C LYS A 36 -17.48 10.76 4.45
N ARG A 37 -17.55 11.79 5.29
CA ARG A 37 -18.71 12.04 6.16
C ARG A 37 -20.00 12.18 5.36
N GLU A 38 -20.01 12.94 4.27
CA GLU A 38 -21.22 13.18 3.49
C GLU A 38 -21.77 11.91 2.86
N VAL A 39 -20.90 10.97 2.47
CA VAL A 39 -21.26 9.67 1.90
C VAL A 39 -21.81 8.75 2.99
N VAL A 40 -21.16 8.69 4.15
CA VAL A 40 -21.63 7.89 5.30
C VAL A 40 -23.03 8.34 5.73
N LYS A 41 -23.27 9.65 5.83
CA LYS A 41 -24.57 10.22 6.22
C LYS A 41 -25.68 9.95 5.22
N ARG A 42 -25.36 9.96 3.92
CA ARG A 42 -26.31 9.73 2.83
C ARG A 42 -26.47 8.25 2.46
N SER A 43 -25.77 7.35 3.14
CA SER A 43 -25.87 5.89 2.95
C SER A 43 -27.30 5.39 3.21
N PRO A 44 -27.79 4.35 2.50
CA PRO A 44 -29.06 3.69 2.84
C PRO A 44 -29.12 3.15 4.28
N ASN A 45 -27.96 2.86 4.87
CA ASN A 45 -27.84 2.48 6.28
C ASN A 45 -26.69 3.26 6.94
N PRO A 46 -26.94 4.50 7.42
CA PRO A 46 -25.91 5.36 7.97
C PRO A 46 -25.22 4.79 9.22
N ALA A 47 -25.96 4.08 10.07
CA ALA A 47 -25.41 3.48 11.28
C ALA A 47 -24.39 2.37 10.95
N ALA A 48 -24.71 1.50 9.98
CA ALA A 48 -23.79 0.47 9.53
C ALA A 48 -22.58 1.08 8.79
N ALA A 49 -22.79 2.08 7.94
CA ALA A 49 -21.71 2.78 7.26
C ALA A 49 -20.77 3.47 8.24
N LEU A 50 -21.31 4.17 9.26
CA LEU A 50 -20.52 4.82 10.30
C LEU A 50 -19.71 3.81 11.10
N LYS A 51 -20.32 2.67 11.49
CA LYS A 51 -19.60 1.59 12.16
C LYS A 51 -18.42 1.09 11.32
N THR A 52 -18.64 0.78 10.05
CA THR A 52 -17.57 0.34 9.13
C THR A 52 -16.47 1.39 9.01
N SER A 53 -16.85 2.66 8.88
CA SER A 53 -15.93 3.79 8.74
C SER A 53 -15.05 3.98 9.99
N ILE A 54 -15.62 3.81 11.19
CA ILE A 54 -14.87 3.89 12.46
C ILE A 54 -13.98 2.66 12.65
N GLN A 55 -14.49 1.45 12.40
CA GLN A 55 -13.71 0.22 12.52
C GLN A 55 -12.51 0.21 11.58
N TYR A 56 -12.67 0.74 10.36
CA TYR A 56 -11.55 0.92 9.43
C TYR A 56 -10.47 1.84 10.01
N ARG A 57 -10.84 2.97 10.60
CA ARG A 57 -9.86 3.89 11.20
C ARG A 57 -9.14 3.24 12.37
N ILE A 58 -9.85 2.53 13.22
CA ILE A 58 -9.28 1.84 14.38
C ILE A 58 -8.32 0.72 13.95
N SER A 59 -8.72 -0.11 12.97
CA SER A 59 -7.88 -1.20 12.49
C SER A 59 -6.56 -0.69 11.89
N HIS A 60 -6.57 0.48 11.26
CA HIS A 60 -5.39 1.00 10.57
C HIS A 60 -4.55 1.99 11.38
N TYR A 61 -5.16 2.87 12.16
CA TYR A 61 -4.49 3.99 12.83
C TYR A 61 -4.36 3.82 14.36
N GLY A 62 -4.98 2.79 14.92
CA GLY A 62 -5.03 2.54 16.37
C GLY A 62 -6.35 3.01 16.99
N HIS A 63 -6.68 2.50 18.16
CA HIS A 63 -7.92 2.85 18.84
C HIS A 63 -7.80 4.18 19.59
N PHE A 64 -8.91 4.93 19.64
CA PHE A 64 -9.05 6.09 20.51
C PHE A 64 -9.46 5.61 21.91
N PRO A 65 -8.70 5.88 22.99
CA PRO A 65 -8.96 5.30 24.32
C PRO A 65 -10.34 5.58 24.93
N ALA A 66 -11.01 6.68 24.54
CA ALA A 66 -12.37 6.99 24.98
C ALA A 66 -13.44 6.68 23.91
N GLY A 67 -13.08 5.97 22.84
CA GLY A 67 -13.94 5.64 21.71
C GLY A 67 -14.47 4.20 21.74
N PRO A 68 -15.37 3.83 20.83
CA PRO A 68 -15.86 2.46 20.69
C PRO A 68 -14.83 1.52 20.02
N TYR A 69 -15.12 0.21 20.04
CA TYR A 69 -14.45 -0.83 19.25
C TYR A 69 -12.96 -1.10 19.57
N HIS A 70 -12.56 -1.01 20.84
CA HIS A 70 -11.19 -1.33 21.29
C HIS A 70 -10.73 -2.73 20.89
N GLU A 71 -11.66 -3.68 20.77
CA GLU A 71 -11.41 -5.07 20.39
C GLU A 71 -10.89 -5.22 18.95
N VAL A 72 -11.10 -4.22 18.09
CA VAL A 72 -10.66 -4.24 16.68
C VAL A 72 -9.15 -4.00 16.56
N ASN A 73 -8.60 -3.14 17.43
CA ASN A 73 -7.16 -2.90 17.51
C ASN A 73 -6.77 -2.45 18.92
N PRO A 74 -6.12 -3.31 19.72
CA PRO A 74 -5.79 -2.98 21.11
C PRO A 74 -4.68 -1.94 21.23
N THR A 75 -4.05 -1.52 20.14
CA THR A 75 -2.99 -0.50 20.16
C THR A 75 -3.59 0.90 20.25
N PRO A 76 -3.28 1.69 21.29
CA PRO A 76 -3.74 3.09 21.36
C PRO A 76 -3.19 3.92 20.20
N VAL A 77 -4.01 4.81 19.65
CA VAL A 77 -3.62 5.71 18.55
C VAL A 77 -2.37 6.53 18.90
N GLY A 78 -2.19 6.91 20.17
CA GLY A 78 -1.02 7.65 20.66
C GLY A 78 0.32 6.99 20.32
N ASN A 79 0.37 5.66 20.24
CA ASN A 79 1.58 4.91 19.88
C ASN A 79 1.96 5.05 18.40
N ASN A 80 1.02 5.54 17.58
CA ASN A 80 1.22 5.77 16.15
C ASN A 80 1.39 7.25 15.82
N ILE A 81 1.42 8.15 16.81
CA ILE A 81 1.60 9.58 16.58
C ILE A 81 3.08 9.93 16.51
N GLN A 82 3.44 10.72 15.51
CA GLN A 82 4.78 11.19 15.23
C GLN A 82 4.79 12.72 15.15
N ASP A 83 5.82 13.32 15.73
CA ASP A 83 6.15 14.74 15.53
C ASP A 83 6.77 14.94 14.14
N VAL A 84 6.25 15.90 13.39
CA VAL A 84 6.74 16.28 12.05
C VAL A 84 6.80 17.80 11.92
N THR A 85 7.56 18.27 10.94
CA THR A 85 7.47 19.65 10.45
C THR A 85 6.73 19.62 9.12
N PHE A 86 5.70 20.45 8.98
CA PHE A 86 4.92 20.57 7.75
C PHE A 86 4.64 22.06 7.49
N LEU A 87 4.95 22.52 6.28
CA LEU A 87 4.93 23.92 5.87
C LEU A 87 5.75 24.83 6.81
N GLY A 88 6.84 24.27 7.37
CA GLY A 88 7.68 24.95 8.37
C GLY A 88 7.08 25.05 9.77
N LEU A 89 5.90 24.45 10.02
CA LEU A 89 5.20 24.48 11.30
C LEU A 89 5.26 23.11 12.00
N PRO A 90 5.29 23.06 13.34
CA PRO A 90 5.25 21.80 14.08
C PRO A 90 3.85 21.16 13.98
N ALA A 91 3.82 19.85 13.74
CA ALA A 91 2.60 19.07 13.65
C ALA A 91 2.76 17.70 14.31
N LYS A 92 1.66 17.17 14.85
CA LYS A 92 1.57 15.79 15.35
C LYS A 92 0.59 15.03 14.48
N VAL A 93 1.06 14.00 13.78
CA VAL A 93 0.26 13.23 12.83
C VAL A 93 0.47 11.73 13.04
N ASN A 94 -0.42 10.92 12.47
CA ASN A 94 -0.22 9.48 12.44
C ASN A 94 0.98 9.16 11.53
N LYS A 95 1.89 8.30 12.00
CA LYS A 95 3.07 7.83 11.26
C LYS A 95 2.72 7.29 9.86
N LYS A 96 1.49 6.78 9.70
CA LYS A 96 0.98 6.22 8.45
C LYS A 96 0.60 7.23 7.38
N ILE A 97 0.54 8.52 7.72
CA ILE A 97 0.20 9.60 6.78
C ILE A 97 1.38 10.53 6.48
N VAL A 98 2.53 10.32 7.13
CA VAL A 98 3.72 11.17 6.99
C VAL A 98 4.16 11.24 5.52
N GLY A 99 4.28 10.11 4.84
CA GLY A 99 4.68 10.10 3.43
C GLY A 99 3.71 10.83 2.50
N ALA A 100 2.39 10.71 2.74
CA ALA A 100 1.41 11.47 1.98
C ALA A 100 1.54 12.97 2.25
N LEU A 101 1.74 13.36 3.52
CA LEU A 101 1.91 14.75 3.93
C LEU A 101 3.19 15.38 3.36
N THR A 102 4.28 14.61 3.28
CA THR A 102 5.52 15.02 2.59
C THR A 102 5.28 15.30 1.11
N CYS A 103 4.51 14.44 0.42
CA CYS A 103 4.14 14.68 -0.98
C CYS A 103 3.28 15.93 -1.17
N VAL A 104 2.36 16.19 -0.24
CA VAL A 104 1.58 17.44 -0.23
C VAL A 104 2.50 18.65 -0.12
N GLU A 105 3.45 18.63 0.82
CA GLU A 105 4.40 19.72 1.00
C GLU A 105 5.26 19.94 -0.25
N GLN A 106 5.78 18.87 -0.85
CA GLN A 106 6.57 18.95 -2.08
C GLN A 106 5.76 19.53 -3.25
N ALA A 107 4.50 19.13 -3.40
CA ALA A 107 3.63 19.68 -4.44
C ALA A 107 3.33 21.17 -4.20
N ILE A 108 3.09 21.59 -2.95
CA ILE A 108 2.91 23.00 -2.62
C ILE A 108 4.18 23.80 -2.94
N GLN A 109 5.34 23.32 -2.53
CA GLN A 109 6.63 23.98 -2.75
C GLN A 109 7.00 24.09 -4.24
N THR A 110 6.47 23.24 -5.11
CA THR A 110 6.76 23.26 -6.54
C THR A 110 5.70 23.99 -7.37
N GLU A 111 4.41 23.85 -7.00
CA GLU A 111 3.29 24.33 -7.80
C GLU A 111 2.67 25.63 -7.27
N CYS A 112 2.88 25.98 -6.00
CA CYS A 112 2.29 27.16 -5.37
C CYS A 112 3.25 28.34 -5.19
N LEU A 113 4.48 28.29 -5.73
CA LEU A 113 5.56 29.27 -5.47
C LEU A 113 5.17 30.75 -5.66
N LEU A 114 4.27 31.04 -6.59
CA LEU A 114 3.83 32.41 -6.90
C LEU A 114 2.57 32.84 -6.13
N THR A 115 2.10 32.02 -5.19
CA THR A 115 0.86 32.28 -4.45
C THR A 115 1.17 32.93 -3.10
N PRO A 116 0.63 34.13 -2.81
CA PRO A 116 0.91 34.85 -1.56
C PRO A 116 0.08 34.29 -0.40
N TYR A 117 0.36 33.05 -0.01
CA TYR A 117 -0.23 32.39 1.15
C TYR A 117 0.83 31.56 1.86
N PHE A 118 0.99 31.81 3.14
CA PHE A 118 1.90 31.11 4.03
C PHE A 118 1.08 30.68 5.24
N ALA A 119 1.02 29.38 5.50
CA ALA A 119 0.35 28.90 6.70
C ALA A 119 1.09 29.42 7.93
N GLU A 120 0.33 29.90 8.93
CA GLU A 120 0.87 30.42 10.19
C GLU A 120 0.53 29.50 11.37
N HIS A 121 -0.59 28.77 11.26
CA HIS A 121 -1.12 27.94 12.32
C HIS A 121 -1.63 26.59 11.80
N LEU A 122 -1.27 25.52 12.51
CA LEU A 122 -1.80 24.18 12.29
C LEU A 122 -2.55 23.71 13.54
N SER A 123 -3.69 23.06 13.33
CA SER A 123 -4.33 22.20 14.33
C SER A 123 -4.35 20.76 13.82
N THR A 124 -3.69 19.86 14.55
CA THR A 124 -3.45 18.47 14.10
C THR A 124 -3.98 17.45 15.11
N PHE A 125 -3.18 16.48 15.58
CA PHE A 125 -3.65 15.45 16.52
C PHE A 125 -4.29 16.04 17.78
N ARG A 126 -5.44 15.49 18.19
CA ARG A 126 -6.18 15.87 19.41
C ARG A 126 -6.42 14.63 20.27
N THR A 127 -6.27 14.79 21.58
CA THR A 127 -6.55 13.71 22.55
C THR A 127 -8.01 13.67 23.01
N VAL A 128 -8.85 14.60 22.54
CA VAL A 128 -10.28 14.71 22.87
C VAL A 128 -11.08 14.74 21.58
N ASN A 129 -12.17 13.98 21.54
CA ASN A 129 -13.08 13.98 20.39
C ASN A 129 -13.94 15.25 20.38
N SER A 130 -13.95 15.95 19.25
CA SER A 130 -14.74 17.18 19.05
C SER A 130 -16.12 16.93 18.42
N TYR A 131 -16.44 15.69 18.04
CA TYR A 131 -17.72 15.33 17.43
C TYR A 131 -18.76 14.84 18.45
N ARG A 132 -20.04 15.02 18.11
CA ARG A 132 -21.22 14.54 18.86
C ARG A 132 -21.95 13.45 18.07
N GLY A 133 -22.76 12.62 18.73
CA GLY A 133 -23.62 11.63 18.05
C GLY A 133 -22.92 10.34 17.61
N GLY A 134 -21.79 9.98 18.22
CA GLY A 134 -21.09 8.71 17.96
C GLY A 134 -20.05 8.76 16.84
N GLU A 135 -19.91 9.90 16.15
CA GLU A 135 -18.80 10.16 15.22
C GLU A 135 -17.48 10.40 16.00
N LEU A 136 -16.36 9.99 15.41
CA LEU A 136 -15.02 10.29 15.91
C LEU A 136 -14.32 11.22 14.92
N SER A 137 -13.74 12.31 15.42
CA SER A 137 -12.93 13.23 14.63
C SER A 137 -11.72 12.52 14.03
N ASN A 138 -11.36 12.80 12.79
CA ASN A 138 -10.07 12.36 12.23
C ASN A 138 -8.86 12.96 12.98
N HIS A 139 -9.03 14.05 13.74
CA HIS A 139 -7.97 14.56 14.63
C HIS A 139 -7.59 13.57 15.72
N VAL A 140 -8.52 12.74 16.24
CA VAL A 140 -8.17 11.76 17.28
C VAL A 140 -7.37 10.58 16.73
N PHE A 141 -7.36 10.39 15.41
CA PHE A 141 -6.54 9.39 14.74
C PHE A 141 -5.18 9.94 14.30
N GLY A 142 -4.97 11.26 14.40
CA GLY A 142 -3.81 11.95 13.87
C GLY A 142 -3.83 12.04 12.34
N THR A 143 -5.00 11.92 11.71
CA THR A 143 -5.16 11.90 10.25
C THR A 143 -5.82 13.16 9.70
N ALA A 144 -6.00 14.19 10.54
CA ALA A 144 -6.57 15.47 10.13
C ALA A 144 -5.65 16.66 10.43
N ILE A 145 -5.75 17.68 9.58
CA ILE A 145 -4.98 18.92 9.63
C ILE A 145 -5.95 20.06 9.34
N ASP A 146 -6.02 21.02 10.27
CA ASP A 146 -6.65 22.32 10.02
C ASP A 146 -5.58 23.36 9.67
N LEU A 147 -5.76 24.06 8.55
CA LEU A 147 -4.91 25.17 8.13
C LEU A 147 -5.52 26.52 8.51
N ASP A 148 -4.79 27.29 9.31
CA ASP A 148 -5.17 28.60 9.83
C ASP A 148 -6.65 28.72 10.25
N PRO A 149 -7.11 27.96 11.27
CA PRO A 149 -8.51 27.95 11.71
C PRO A 149 -9.14 29.33 11.93
N ALA A 150 -8.33 30.30 12.35
CA ALA A 150 -8.79 31.67 12.64
C ALA A 150 -9.23 32.46 11.41
N ILE A 151 -8.79 32.08 10.20
CA ILE A 151 -9.11 32.78 8.94
C ILE A 151 -9.78 31.87 7.90
N ASN A 152 -10.04 30.61 8.26
CA ASN A 152 -10.71 29.60 7.43
C ASN A 152 -11.84 28.93 8.23
N PRO A 153 -12.92 29.65 8.57
CA PRO A 153 -13.94 29.15 9.49
C PRO A 153 -14.74 27.99 8.90
N CYS A 154 -15.33 27.19 9.79
CA CYS A 154 -16.33 26.18 9.46
C CYS A 154 -17.75 26.73 9.66
N CYS A 155 -18.39 27.17 8.59
CA CYS A 155 -19.70 27.83 8.68
C CYS A 155 -20.86 26.89 9.00
N GLY A 156 -20.76 25.60 8.69
CA GLY A 156 -21.74 24.57 9.06
C GLY A 156 -21.43 23.85 10.37
N CYS A 157 -20.39 24.26 11.10
CA CYS A 157 -20.05 23.74 12.42
C CYS A 157 -20.82 24.46 13.53
N VAL A 158 -20.52 24.10 14.79
CA VAL A 158 -21.06 24.78 15.97
C VAL A 158 -20.22 26.02 16.34
N PRO A 159 -20.78 26.96 17.13
CA PRO A 159 -20.02 28.09 17.67
C PRO A 159 -18.71 27.68 18.36
N PRO A 160 -17.65 28.51 18.27
CA PRO A 160 -17.66 29.87 17.70
C PRO A 160 -17.49 29.93 16.17
N TRP A 161 -17.24 28.80 15.50
CA TRP A 161 -16.88 28.77 14.08
C TRP A 161 -17.98 29.27 13.15
N SER A 162 -19.23 28.94 13.45
CA SER A 162 -20.40 29.41 12.69
C SER A 162 -20.65 30.91 12.79
N ASP A 163 -20.09 31.55 13.81
CA ASP A 163 -20.40 32.95 14.15
C ASP A 163 -19.44 33.92 13.45
N ASP A 164 -18.49 33.40 12.66
CA ASP A 164 -17.58 34.23 11.87
C ASP A 164 -18.36 35.14 10.91
N PRO A 165 -18.01 36.43 10.77
CA PRO A 165 -18.68 37.35 9.85
C PRO A 165 -18.77 36.84 8.41
N ILE A 166 -17.79 36.08 7.92
CA ILE A 166 -17.79 35.53 6.56
C ILE A 166 -18.89 34.49 6.36
N CYS A 167 -19.28 33.78 7.43
CA CYS A 167 -20.37 32.83 7.41
C CYS A 167 -21.74 33.50 7.30
N GLN A 168 -21.84 34.77 7.69
CA GLN A 168 -23.07 35.56 7.62
C GLN A 168 -23.33 36.16 6.23
N ILE A 169 -22.35 36.07 5.32
CA ILE A 169 -22.51 36.55 3.94
C ILE A 169 -23.32 35.51 3.14
N PRO A 170 -24.49 35.90 2.59
CA PRO A 170 -25.36 34.97 1.87
C PRO A 170 -24.74 34.55 0.53
N ASN A 171 -25.11 33.36 0.06
CA ASN A 171 -24.74 32.79 -1.24
C ASN A 171 -23.24 32.60 -1.50
N GLN A 172 -22.39 32.67 -0.47
CA GLN A 172 -20.99 32.32 -0.60
C GLN A 172 -20.78 30.80 -0.58
N THR A 173 -19.91 30.35 -1.46
CA THR A 173 -19.35 29.00 -1.51
C THR A 173 -18.17 28.87 -0.55
N ALA A 174 -17.78 27.64 -0.22
CA ALA A 174 -16.56 27.36 0.53
C ALA A 174 -15.30 27.99 -0.12
N TRP A 175 -15.26 28.09 -1.45
CA TRP A 175 -14.16 28.72 -2.19
C TRP A 175 -14.04 30.23 -1.97
N GLU A 176 -15.16 30.91 -1.75
CA GLU A 176 -15.18 32.35 -1.46
C GLU A 176 -14.86 32.65 0.00
N ARG A 177 -15.02 31.65 0.88
CA ARG A 177 -14.79 31.77 2.32
C ARG A 177 -13.38 31.41 2.75
N THR A 178 -12.69 30.55 2.00
CA THR A 178 -11.33 30.13 2.34
C THR A 178 -10.27 31.13 1.88
N LYS A 179 -9.24 31.31 2.69
CA LYS A 179 -7.97 31.94 2.32
C LYS A 179 -6.96 30.94 1.77
N ILE A 180 -7.21 29.64 1.90
CA ILE A 180 -6.35 28.58 1.39
C ILE A 180 -6.41 28.57 -0.14
N PRO A 181 -5.28 28.70 -0.84
CA PRO A 181 -5.29 28.71 -2.29
C PRO A 181 -5.71 27.37 -2.90
N ALA A 182 -6.31 27.44 -4.09
CA ALA A 182 -6.71 26.25 -4.82
C ALA A 182 -5.56 25.28 -5.11
N CYS A 183 -4.31 25.76 -5.24
CA CYS A 183 -3.16 24.89 -5.46
C CYS A 183 -2.80 24.07 -4.19
N TYR A 184 -2.97 24.63 -2.98
CA TYR A 184 -2.82 23.90 -1.72
C TYR A 184 -3.87 22.80 -1.63
N ILE A 185 -5.14 23.17 -1.82
CA ILE A 185 -6.26 22.21 -1.77
C ILE A 185 -6.03 21.06 -2.78
N LYS A 186 -5.64 21.38 -4.01
CA LYS A 186 -5.33 20.37 -5.03
C LYS A 186 -4.15 19.48 -4.67
N ALA A 187 -3.11 20.02 -4.02
CA ALA A 187 -1.97 19.23 -3.57
C ALA A 187 -2.40 18.21 -2.50
N PHE A 188 -3.18 18.63 -1.50
CA PHE A 188 -3.78 17.74 -0.50
C PHE A 188 -4.61 16.63 -1.17
N GLU A 189 -5.56 17.02 -2.04
CA GLU A 189 -6.46 16.08 -2.69
C GLU A 189 -5.78 15.07 -3.62
N ARG A 190 -4.64 15.44 -4.20
CA ARG A 190 -3.83 14.54 -5.05
C ARG A 190 -3.24 13.38 -4.27
N PHE A 191 -2.98 13.55 -2.97
CA PHE A 191 -2.30 12.57 -2.13
C PHE A 191 -3.21 12.03 -1.01
N GLY A 192 -4.47 11.74 -1.35
CA GLY A 192 -5.37 11.00 -0.49
C GLY A 192 -6.09 11.81 0.59
N PHE A 193 -5.85 13.12 0.70
CA PHE A 193 -6.64 13.96 1.59
C PHE A 193 -7.97 14.36 0.97
N TYR A 194 -8.95 14.64 1.82
CA TYR A 194 -10.23 15.20 1.46
C TYR A 194 -10.40 16.54 2.17
N TRP A 195 -10.72 17.58 1.41
CA TRP A 195 -11.00 18.91 1.94
C TRP A 195 -12.48 19.07 2.27
N LEU A 196 -12.81 19.33 3.54
CA LEU A 196 -14.20 19.37 4.00
C LEU A 196 -14.97 20.62 3.57
N GLY A 197 -14.31 21.58 2.91
CA GLY A 197 -15.01 22.63 2.16
C GLY A 197 -15.96 22.06 1.09
N ARG A 198 -15.75 20.80 0.67
CA ARG A 198 -16.65 20.06 -0.22
C ARG A 198 -17.82 19.37 0.47
N ASP A 199 -17.77 19.18 1.80
CA ASP A 199 -18.90 18.60 2.53
C ASP A 199 -20.07 19.58 2.44
N PRO A 200 -21.20 19.19 1.83
CA PRO A 200 -22.33 20.10 1.58
C PRO A 200 -23.01 20.58 2.87
N ASP A 201 -22.84 19.86 3.98
CA ASP A 201 -23.49 20.14 5.25
C ASP A 201 -22.58 20.99 6.16
N LEU A 202 -21.27 20.72 6.18
CA LEU A 202 -20.32 21.43 7.04
C LEU A 202 -19.65 22.62 6.34
N GLN A 203 -19.18 22.43 5.11
CA GLN A 203 -18.32 23.38 4.41
C GLN A 203 -17.15 23.86 5.29
N ASP A 204 -16.46 22.92 5.93
CA ASP A 204 -15.34 23.22 6.84
C ASP A 204 -14.09 23.58 6.02
N THR A 205 -13.81 24.88 5.89
CA THR A 205 -12.78 25.36 4.96
C THR A 205 -11.35 25.19 5.46
N MET A 206 -11.13 25.05 6.77
CA MET A 206 -9.80 24.80 7.34
C MET A 206 -9.37 23.34 7.22
N HIS A 207 -10.33 22.41 7.17
CA HIS A 207 -10.09 21.01 7.51
C HIS A 207 -9.73 20.12 6.31
N PHE A 208 -8.65 19.37 6.46
CA PHE A 208 -8.22 18.28 5.59
C PHE A 208 -8.12 16.99 6.39
N GLU A 209 -8.70 15.91 5.87
CA GLU A 209 -8.57 14.59 6.47
C GLU A 209 -8.00 13.58 5.47
N TYR A 210 -7.01 12.80 5.89
CA TYR A 210 -6.45 11.75 5.07
C TYR A 210 -7.39 10.55 5.03
N LEU A 211 -7.88 10.24 3.84
CA LEU A 211 -8.81 9.13 3.56
C LEU A 211 -8.24 8.17 2.49
N GLY A 212 -6.96 8.31 2.14
CA GLY A 212 -6.23 7.39 1.25
C GLY A 212 -5.90 6.06 1.94
N GLN A 213 -5.14 5.20 1.26
CA GLN A 213 -4.69 3.93 1.81
C GLN A 213 -3.61 4.16 2.88
N PRO A 214 -3.82 3.76 4.15
CA PRO A 214 -2.82 3.90 5.20
C PRO A 214 -1.51 3.24 4.77
N ARG A 215 -0.46 4.05 4.60
CA ARG A 215 0.86 3.52 4.28
C ARG A 215 1.50 3.13 5.60
N GLU A 216 2.08 1.93 5.71
CA GLU A 216 2.86 1.62 6.90
C GLU A 216 3.97 2.69 7.02
N SER A 217 4.20 3.19 8.24
CA SER A 217 5.30 4.11 8.51
C SER A 217 6.56 3.56 7.87
N LEU A 218 7.22 4.38 7.06
CA LEU A 218 8.45 4.11 6.32
C LEU A 218 9.31 3.07 7.04
N GLU A 219 9.10 1.77 6.77
CA GLU A 219 9.95 0.72 7.33
C GLU A 219 11.26 0.83 6.54
N THR A 220 12.33 1.20 7.24
CA THR A 220 13.66 1.37 6.65
C THR A 220 14.42 0.05 6.54
N SER A 221 13.81 -1.06 6.96
CA SER A 221 14.41 -2.39 6.94
C SER A 221 13.35 -3.47 6.84
N CYS A 222 13.68 -4.58 6.18
CA CYS A 222 12.75 -5.70 6.07
C CYS A 222 12.47 -6.39 7.40
N PRO A 223 11.25 -6.91 7.59
CA PRO A 223 10.97 -7.89 8.64
C PRO A 223 11.99 -9.04 8.61
N PRO A 224 12.38 -9.62 9.76
CA PRO A 224 13.45 -10.64 9.83
C PRO A 224 13.23 -11.88 8.95
N GLU A 225 11.97 -12.19 8.60
CA GLU A 225 11.62 -13.32 7.74
C GLU A 225 11.66 -13.01 6.23
N MET A 226 11.93 -11.76 5.84
CA MET A 226 12.02 -11.32 4.46
C MET A 226 13.46 -10.91 4.10
N ILE A 227 13.77 -10.98 2.81
CA ILE A 227 15.04 -10.55 2.25
C ILE A 227 14.85 -9.14 1.68
N GLN A 228 15.72 -8.22 2.08
CA GLN A 228 15.81 -6.91 1.46
C GLN A 228 16.53 -7.02 0.13
N ILE A 229 15.87 -6.57 -0.93
CA ILE A 229 16.41 -6.48 -2.28
C ILE A 229 16.62 -5.01 -2.61
N ASN A 230 17.86 -4.66 -2.92
CA ASN A 230 18.25 -3.30 -3.30
C ASN A 230 18.49 -3.28 -4.81
N GLN A 231 17.86 -2.34 -5.51
CA GLN A 231 18.09 -2.10 -6.92
C GLN A 231 18.10 -0.59 -7.18
N ASP A 232 19.27 -0.05 -7.47
CA ASP A 232 19.49 1.39 -7.65
C ASP A 232 18.95 2.16 -6.44
N ASP A 233 18.09 3.15 -6.68
CA ASP A 233 17.42 3.94 -5.64
C ASP A 233 16.11 3.29 -5.18
N ARG A 234 15.90 1.97 -5.32
CA ARG A 234 14.67 1.28 -4.87
C ARG A 234 15.01 0.09 -3.99
N SER A 235 14.29 -0.02 -2.88
CA SER A 235 14.41 -1.15 -1.95
C SER A 235 13.04 -1.76 -1.71
N PHE A 236 12.98 -3.10 -1.65
CA PHE A 236 11.78 -3.81 -1.25
C PHE A 236 12.14 -5.08 -0.50
N CYS A 237 11.17 -5.63 0.20
CA CYS A 237 11.27 -6.91 0.87
C CYS A 237 10.56 -7.98 0.05
N ILE A 238 11.16 -9.17 -0.01
CA ILE A 238 10.53 -10.37 -0.56
C ILE A 238 10.61 -11.51 0.45
N ASP A 239 9.56 -12.31 0.54
CA ASP A 239 9.58 -13.52 1.35
C ASP A 239 10.72 -14.44 0.89
N LYS A 240 11.48 -14.96 1.87
CA LYS A 240 12.64 -15.82 1.62
C LYS A 240 12.25 -17.13 0.91
N PHE A 241 11.08 -17.66 1.25
CA PHE A 241 10.50 -18.88 0.69
C PHE A 241 9.11 -18.60 0.10
N GLU A 242 8.59 -19.54 -0.69
CA GLU A 242 7.18 -19.52 -1.09
C GLU A 242 6.26 -19.51 0.15
N ALA A 243 5.04 -18.97 0.02
CA ALA A 243 4.08 -18.95 1.12
C ALA A 243 3.87 -20.37 1.69
N PRO A 244 3.96 -20.59 3.03
CA PRO A 244 3.80 -19.61 4.11
C PRO A 244 5.08 -18.87 4.57
N ASN A 245 6.13 -18.85 3.76
CA ASN A 245 7.44 -18.28 4.07
C ASN A 245 8.09 -18.90 5.32
N ARG A 246 8.16 -20.24 5.35
CA ARG A 246 8.74 -21.00 6.46
C ARG A 246 9.71 -22.07 5.94
N PRO A 247 10.94 -22.13 6.47
CA PRO A 247 11.90 -23.16 6.08
C PRO A 247 11.38 -24.55 6.46
N GLY A 248 11.50 -25.52 5.55
CA GLY A 248 11.10 -26.90 5.81
C GLY A 248 9.61 -27.20 5.66
N GLU A 249 8.76 -26.17 5.52
CA GLU A 249 7.33 -26.34 5.21
C GLU A 249 7.12 -26.50 3.71
N ARG A 250 6.05 -27.18 3.29
CA ARG A 250 5.69 -27.25 1.87
C ARG A 250 5.07 -25.94 1.40
N PRO A 251 5.37 -25.48 0.17
CA PRO A 251 4.71 -24.30 -0.39
C PRO A 251 3.22 -24.54 -0.57
N PHE A 252 2.44 -23.47 -0.44
CA PHE A 252 1.06 -23.48 -0.89
C PHE A 252 1.00 -23.68 -2.39
N VAL A 253 0.11 -24.56 -2.82
CA VAL A 253 -0.21 -24.83 -4.23
C VAL A 253 -1.73 -24.85 -4.39
N ALA A 254 -2.22 -24.96 -5.63
CA ALA A 254 -3.65 -24.89 -5.92
C ALA A 254 -4.30 -23.60 -5.39
N ARG A 255 -3.55 -22.49 -5.48
CA ARG A 255 -3.99 -21.13 -5.13
C ARG A 255 -4.21 -20.31 -6.40
N THR A 256 -5.18 -19.41 -6.31
CA THR A 256 -5.41 -18.33 -7.28
C THR A 256 -4.53 -17.12 -6.94
N ALA A 257 -4.42 -16.16 -7.86
CA ALA A 257 -3.76 -14.90 -7.55
C ALA A 257 -4.50 -14.12 -6.45
N LEU A 258 -5.84 -14.19 -6.44
CA LEU A 258 -6.69 -13.56 -5.43
C LEU A 258 -6.49 -14.16 -4.03
N ASP A 259 -6.30 -15.49 -3.95
CA ASP A 259 -5.93 -16.14 -2.68
C ASP A 259 -4.58 -15.60 -2.17
N GLY A 260 -3.64 -15.35 -3.08
CA GLY A 260 -2.33 -14.78 -2.78
C GLY A 260 -2.39 -13.33 -2.29
N GLU A 261 -3.14 -12.48 -2.98
CA GLU A 261 -3.36 -11.09 -2.54
C GLU A 261 -3.99 -11.03 -1.16
N ALA A 262 -5.07 -11.78 -0.94
CA ALA A 262 -5.74 -11.84 0.35
C ALA A 262 -4.80 -12.35 1.44
N TYR A 263 -4.04 -13.42 1.19
CA TYR A 263 -3.06 -13.94 2.15
C TYR A 263 -2.01 -12.89 2.49
N CYS A 264 -1.35 -12.29 1.51
CA CYS A 264 -0.29 -11.33 1.75
C CYS A 264 -0.80 -10.09 2.49
N GLN A 265 -2.00 -9.60 2.17
CA GLN A 265 -2.63 -8.49 2.88
C GLN A 265 -2.86 -8.80 4.36
N THR A 266 -3.29 -10.02 4.72
CA THR A 266 -3.45 -10.41 6.13
C THR A 266 -2.13 -10.42 6.91
N GLN A 267 -0.99 -10.49 6.21
CA GLN A 267 0.35 -10.46 6.78
C GLN A 267 0.96 -9.04 6.76
N GLY A 268 0.21 -8.00 6.38
CA GLY A 268 0.75 -6.65 6.20
C GLY A 268 1.73 -6.52 5.02
N LYS A 269 1.60 -7.41 4.04
CA LYS A 269 2.41 -7.52 2.83
C LYS A 269 1.52 -7.37 1.60
N GLU A 270 2.10 -7.50 0.42
CA GLU A 270 1.38 -7.58 -0.85
C GLU A 270 1.87 -8.76 -1.69
N LEU A 271 1.08 -9.18 -2.67
CA LEU A 271 1.57 -10.11 -3.68
C LEU A 271 2.69 -9.42 -4.49
N CYS A 272 3.81 -10.12 -4.69
CA CYS A 272 4.95 -9.56 -5.44
C CYS A 272 4.55 -9.12 -6.86
N SER A 273 5.19 -8.07 -7.36
CA SER A 273 5.14 -7.73 -8.77
C SER A 273 6.07 -8.62 -9.59
N ASP A 274 5.76 -8.79 -10.86
CA ASP A 274 6.61 -9.51 -11.81
C ASP A 274 8.01 -8.90 -11.95
N VAL A 275 8.15 -7.59 -11.73
CA VAL A 275 9.44 -6.88 -11.74
C VAL A 275 10.25 -7.21 -10.49
N ALA A 276 9.64 -7.07 -9.30
CA ALA A 276 10.29 -7.34 -8.03
C ALA A 276 10.71 -8.80 -7.91
N TRP A 277 9.82 -9.72 -8.26
CA TRP A 277 10.08 -11.15 -8.25
C TRP A 277 11.24 -11.52 -9.18
N GLU A 278 11.27 -10.97 -10.40
CA GLU A 278 12.33 -11.26 -11.36
C GLU A 278 13.67 -10.71 -10.89
N ARG A 279 13.72 -9.48 -10.37
CA ARG A 279 14.95 -8.91 -9.81
C ARG A 279 15.51 -9.78 -8.67
N ALA A 280 14.65 -10.20 -7.74
CA ALA A 280 15.05 -11.07 -6.64
C ALA A 280 15.57 -12.44 -7.14
N CYS A 281 15.01 -12.95 -8.24
CA CYS A 281 15.46 -14.18 -8.87
C CYS A 281 16.82 -14.01 -9.52
N GLN A 282 17.03 -12.94 -10.27
CA GLN A 282 18.28 -12.75 -11.00
C GLN A 282 19.48 -12.43 -10.08
N GLY A 283 19.22 -12.04 -8.84
CA GLY A 283 20.25 -11.69 -7.87
C GLY A 283 21.04 -10.43 -8.25
N THR A 284 22.10 -10.14 -7.50
CA THR A 284 22.95 -8.95 -7.74
C THR A 284 23.68 -9.02 -9.09
N GLN A 285 23.87 -10.24 -9.60
CA GLN A 285 24.59 -10.51 -10.85
C GLN A 285 23.70 -10.53 -12.09
N ASN A 286 22.39 -10.28 -11.95
CA ASN A 286 21.43 -10.26 -13.06
C ASN A 286 21.39 -11.57 -13.89
N THR A 287 21.60 -12.72 -13.26
CA THR A 287 21.73 -14.01 -13.96
C THR A 287 20.39 -14.59 -14.42
N PRO A 288 20.36 -15.48 -15.44
CA PRO A 288 19.11 -16.05 -15.96
C PRO A 288 18.46 -17.07 -15.01
N PHE A 289 19.25 -17.65 -14.11
CA PHE A 289 18.83 -18.57 -13.06
C PHE A 289 19.25 -18.00 -11.71
N PRO A 290 18.56 -18.35 -10.61
CA PRO A 290 18.89 -17.80 -9.29
C PRO A 290 20.32 -18.12 -8.86
N TYR A 291 20.83 -19.29 -9.24
CA TYR A 291 22.14 -19.77 -8.85
C TYR A 291 23.26 -19.50 -9.88
N GLY A 292 23.00 -18.71 -10.92
CA GLY A 292 24.05 -18.30 -11.87
C GLY A 292 23.67 -18.29 -13.35
N PRO A 293 24.67 -18.17 -14.24
CA PRO A 293 24.46 -17.94 -15.68
C PRO A 293 23.95 -19.15 -16.45
N GLU A 294 24.21 -20.37 -15.96
CA GLU A 294 23.93 -21.62 -16.65
C GLU A 294 22.95 -22.48 -15.85
N TYR A 295 22.05 -23.16 -16.55
CA TYR A 295 21.15 -24.14 -15.96
C TYR A 295 21.92 -25.33 -15.39
N LYS A 296 21.55 -25.75 -14.19
CA LYS A 296 22.14 -26.91 -13.51
C LYS A 296 21.03 -27.87 -13.07
N GLU A 297 21.00 -29.03 -13.72
CA GLU A 297 20.04 -30.08 -13.40
C GLU A 297 20.14 -30.50 -11.94
N GLY A 298 19.00 -30.69 -11.28
CA GLY A 298 18.94 -31.12 -9.89
C GLY A 298 19.16 -30.01 -8.86
N VAL A 299 19.61 -28.81 -9.26
CA VAL A 299 19.80 -27.69 -8.31
C VAL A 299 18.47 -27.19 -7.78
N CYS A 300 17.48 -26.99 -8.64
CA CYS A 300 16.11 -26.64 -8.25
C CYS A 300 15.18 -27.83 -8.41
N ASN A 301 14.03 -27.81 -7.73
CA ASN A 301 13.01 -28.84 -7.90
C ASN A 301 12.30 -28.59 -9.22
N ASP A 302 12.85 -29.07 -10.34
CA ASP A 302 12.30 -28.92 -11.69
C ASP A 302 12.47 -30.20 -12.53
N ASP A 303 12.76 -31.32 -11.85
CA ASP A 303 13.18 -32.60 -12.42
C ASP A 303 12.14 -33.72 -12.28
N LYS A 304 10.94 -33.42 -11.74
CA LYS A 304 9.93 -34.46 -11.53
C LYS A 304 9.27 -34.87 -12.84
N VAL A 305 8.94 -36.14 -12.95
CA VAL A 305 8.10 -36.65 -14.04
C VAL A 305 6.70 -36.05 -13.93
N TRP A 306 6.20 -35.53 -15.05
CA TRP A 306 4.89 -34.88 -15.08
C TRP A 306 3.76 -35.88 -14.94
N ARG A 307 2.79 -35.54 -14.09
CA ARG A 307 1.58 -36.33 -13.86
C ARG A 307 0.40 -35.66 -14.55
N SER A 308 -0.34 -36.43 -15.36
CA SER A 308 -1.48 -35.90 -16.09
C SER A 308 -2.64 -35.56 -15.13
N PRO A 309 -3.16 -34.31 -15.15
CA PRO A 309 -4.25 -33.91 -14.28
C PRO A 309 -5.62 -34.31 -14.86
N THR A 310 -6.48 -34.90 -14.01
CA THR A 310 -7.93 -34.93 -14.21
C THR A 310 -8.51 -33.55 -13.90
N TRP A 311 -8.63 -32.69 -14.92
CA TRP A 311 -9.09 -31.31 -14.79
C TRP A 311 -10.42 -31.12 -14.03
N PRO A 312 -11.46 -31.96 -14.19
CA PRO A 312 -12.68 -31.84 -13.39
C PRO A 312 -12.48 -31.99 -11.88
N LEU A 313 -11.47 -32.76 -11.44
CA LEU A 313 -11.13 -32.88 -10.01
C LEU A 313 -10.35 -31.66 -9.53
N VAL A 314 -9.41 -31.15 -10.33
CA VAL A 314 -8.67 -29.90 -10.03
C VAL A 314 -9.65 -28.73 -9.88
N ALA A 315 -10.60 -28.58 -10.80
CA ALA A 315 -11.59 -27.50 -10.78
C ALA A 315 -12.53 -27.53 -9.56
N ARG A 316 -12.74 -28.71 -8.95
CA ARG A 316 -13.60 -28.89 -7.76
C ARG A 316 -12.83 -28.80 -6.44
N TYR A 317 -11.51 -28.63 -6.48
CA TYR A 317 -10.72 -28.51 -5.26
C TYR A 317 -10.89 -27.12 -4.62
N ASN A 318 -11.20 -27.11 -3.33
CA ASN A 318 -11.29 -25.91 -2.51
C ASN A 318 -10.21 -25.97 -1.41
N PRO A 319 -9.16 -25.15 -1.49
CA PRO A 319 -8.08 -25.21 -0.51
C PRO A 319 -8.42 -24.56 0.84
N VAL A 320 -9.57 -23.91 0.98
CA VAL A 320 -10.10 -23.40 2.27
C VAL A 320 -10.91 -24.49 2.98
N ASN A 321 -11.58 -25.36 2.22
CA ASN A 321 -12.32 -26.51 2.76
C ASN A 321 -12.00 -27.76 1.91
N PRO A 322 -10.79 -28.34 2.07
CA PRO A 322 -10.34 -29.45 1.23
C PRO A 322 -11.17 -30.72 1.43
N ASP A 323 -11.81 -30.87 2.59
CA ASP A 323 -12.58 -32.06 2.95
C ASP A 323 -13.98 -32.07 2.34
N ALA A 324 -14.44 -30.95 1.79
CA ALA A 324 -15.69 -30.87 1.04
C ALA A 324 -15.71 -31.79 -0.20
N ASN A 325 -14.53 -32.13 -0.74
CA ASN A 325 -14.40 -33.08 -1.84
C ASN A 325 -13.11 -33.91 -1.71
N PRO A 326 -13.16 -35.06 -1.01
CA PRO A 326 -11.99 -35.91 -0.79
C PRO A 326 -11.33 -36.40 -2.08
N ALA A 327 -12.11 -36.65 -3.15
CA ALA A 327 -11.56 -37.08 -4.44
C ALA A 327 -10.72 -35.96 -5.09
N ALA A 328 -11.23 -34.73 -5.07
CA ALA A 328 -10.50 -33.56 -5.56
C ALA A 328 -9.22 -33.31 -4.75
N ARG A 329 -9.31 -33.36 -3.41
CA ARG A 329 -8.17 -33.23 -2.49
C ARG A 329 -7.10 -34.29 -2.75
N ASN A 330 -7.51 -35.56 -2.80
CA ASN A 330 -6.58 -36.67 -3.03
C ASN A 330 -5.90 -36.55 -4.41
N HIS A 331 -6.63 -36.10 -5.42
CA HIS A 331 -6.08 -35.89 -6.76
C HIS A 331 -5.06 -34.73 -6.80
N VAL A 332 -5.36 -33.59 -6.18
CA VAL A 332 -4.41 -32.48 -6.06
C VAL A 332 -3.17 -32.90 -5.25
N ASN A 333 -3.34 -33.66 -4.17
CA ASN A 333 -2.23 -34.21 -3.40
C ASN A 333 -1.37 -35.19 -4.21
N TYR A 334 -2.00 -36.01 -5.05
CA TYR A 334 -1.28 -36.90 -5.97
C TYR A 334 -0.48 -36.11 -7.02
N LEU A 335 -1.00 -34.97 -7.51
CA LEU A 335 -0.29 -34.13 -8.48
C LEU A 335 0.85 -33.32 -7.84
N ASN A 336 0.69 -32.93 -6.57
CA ASN A 336 1.65 -32.11 -5.85
C ASN A 336 2.97 -32.86 -5.60
N GLN A 337 4.01 -32.49 -6.35
CA GLN A 337 5.38 -33.00 -6.17
C GLN A 337 6.34 -31.90 -5.73
N SER A 338 5.83 -30.84 -5.07
CA SER A 338 6.69 -29.85 -4.43
C SER A 338 7.57 -30.50 -3.37
N GLU A 339 8.67 -29.86 -3.06
CA GLU A 339 9.53 -30.18 -1.93
C GLU A 339 9.33 -29.10 -0.86
N SER A 340 9.72 -29.41 0.37
CA SER A 340 9.74 -28.40 1.43
C SER A 340 10.62 -27.23 1.00
N SER A 341 10.19 -26.00 1.26
CA SER A 341 10.92 -24.81 0.86
C SER A 341 12.31 -24.77 1.50
N GLY A 342 13.31 -24.40 0.69
CA GLY A 342 14.71 -24.41 1.04
C GLY A 342 15.37 -25.78 1.08
N LYS A 343 14.66 -26.87 0.73
CA LYS A 343 15.24 -28.23 0.75
C LYS A 343 16.45 -28.36 -0.18
N ARG A 344 16.39 -27.74 -1.37
CA ARG A 344 17.52 -27.70 -2.29
C ARG A 344 18.31 -26.43 -2.03
N THR A 345 19.34 -26.53 -1.19
CA THR A 345 20.09 -25.36 -0.72
C THR A 345 20.79 -24.57 -1.83
N GLY A 346 21.04 -25.20 -2.99
CA GLY A 346 21.57 -24.54 -4.17
C GLY A 346 20.54 -23.77 -5.00
N CYS A 347 19.23 -23.97 -4.78
CA CYS A 347 18.17 -23.25 -5.48
C CYS A 347 17.89 -21.90 -4.79
N ALA A 348 18.87 -21.01 -4.78
CA ALA A 348 18.75 -19.69 -4.17
C ALA A 348 19.47 -18.63 -5.01
N SER A 349 18.95 -17.40 -4.97
CA SER A 349 19.71 -16.24 -5.42
C SER A 349 20.91 -15.97 -4.51
N ASP A 350 21.87 -15.18 -4.98
CA ASP A 350 23.01 -14.72 -4.16
C ASP A 350 22.58 -13.83 -2.98
N GLU A 351 21.39 -13.25 -3.06
CA GLU A 351 20.72 -12.51 -1.97
C GLU A 351 19.94 -13.44 -1.01
N GLY A 352 19.86 -14.75 -1.30
CA GLY A 352 19.32 -15.75 -0.38
C GLY A 352 17.81 -15.97 -0.47
N VAL A 353 17.19 -15.66 -1.61
CA VAL A 353 15.78 -15.97 -1.88
C VAL A 353 15.70 -17.34 -2.57
N PHE A 354 14.95 -18.27 -1.97
CA PHE A 354 14.91 -19.67 -2.39
C PHE A 354 13.78 -19.98 -3.34
N ASP A 355 13.96 -21.04 -4.13
CA ASP A 355 12.91 -21.72 -4.89
C ASP A 355 12.15 -20.82 -5.88
N LEU A 356 12.80 -19.76 -6.38
CA LEU A 356 12.21 -18.88 -7.40
C LEU A 356 12.07 -19.59 -8.75
N THR A 357 12.83 -20.65 -9.01
CA THR A 357 12.62 -21.49 -10.19
C THR A 357 12.30 -22.91 -9.77
N GLY A 358 11.31 -23.51 -10.43
CA GLY A 358 10.80 -24.83 -10.05
C GLY A 358 9.96 -24.76 -8.77
N ASN A 359 9.95 -25.87 -8.04
CA ASN A 359 9.10 -26.10 -6.87
C ASN A 359 7.63 -25.74 -7.14
N ALA A 360 7.07 -24.64 -6.63
CA ALA A 360 5.75 -24.16 -7.02
C ALA A 360 5.84 -22.99 -8.02
N ALA A 361 4.97 -22.98 -9.03
CA ALA A 361 4.83 -21.82 -9.91
C ALA A 361 4.17 -20.67 -9.14
N GLU A 362 4.61 -19.44 -9.34
CA GLU A 362 4.19 -18.34 -8.47
C GLU A 362 3.36 -17.29 -9.20
N TRP A 363 2.18 -17.02 -8.66
CA TRP A 363 1.40 -15.85 -9.04
C TRP A 363 2.10 -14.56 -8.60
N VAL A 364 2.14 -13.59 -9.52
CA VAL A 364 2.65 -12.23 -9.29
C VAL A 364 1.72 -11.21 -9.96
N LYS A 365 1.75 -9.96 -9.52
CA LYS A 365 1.08 -8.84 -10.21
C LYS A 365 1.78 -8.57 -11.55
N ASN A 366 1.02 -8.45 -12.63
CA ASN A 366 1.53 -8.19 -13.98
C ASN A 366 1.73 -6.68 -14.22
N THR A 367 2.75 -6.11 -13.57
CA THR A 367 3.03 -4.67 -13.64
C THR A 367 3.65 -4.25 -14.96
N ARG A 368 4.37 -5.16 -15.64
CA ARG A 368 4.83 -4.95 -17.03
C ARG A 368 3.70 -4.96 -18.06
N LYS A 369 2.46 -5.31 -17.67
CA LYS A 369 1.29 -5.39 -18.57
C LYS A 369 1.52 -6.32 -19.76
N ILE A 370 2.16 -7.47 -19.52
CA ILE A 370 2.42 -8.47 -20.57
C ILE A 370 1.08 -9.01 -21.08
N PRO A 371 0.76 -8.93 -22.39
CA PRO A 371 -0.47 -9.46 -22.93
C PRO A 371 -0.50 -10.99 -22.93
N SER A 372 -1.69 -11.55 -22.72
CA SER A 372 -1.99 -12.96 -22.96
C SER A 372 -1.67 -13.35 -24.41
N SER A 373 -0.94 -14.45 -24.57
CA SER A 373 -0.62 -15.03 -25.88
C SER A 373 -1.81 -15.74 -26.52
N VAL A 374 -2.94 -15.87 -25.81
CA VAL A 374 -4.15 -16.55 -26.29
C VAL A 374 -5.13 -15.56 -26.92
N ASP A 375 -5.38 -14.43 -26.26
CA ASP A 375 -6.42 -13.46 -26.65
C ASP A 375 -5.96 -11.99 -26.64
N GLY A 376 -4.67 -11.73 -26.38
CA GLY A 376 -4.10 -10.38 -26.38
C GLY A 376 -4.52 -9.49 -25.20
N LYS A 377 -5.33 -10.00 -24.26
CA LYS A 377 -5.77 -9.20 -23.10
C LYS A 377 -4.66 -9.11 -22.06
N ILE A 378 -4.64 -7.99 -21.33
CA ILE A 378 -3.73 -7.79 -20.20
C ILE A 378 -4.46 -8.28 -18.94
N ASN A 379 -4.06 -9.45 -18.44
CA ASN A 379 -4.48 -9.91 -17.12
C ASN A 379 -3.73 -9.14 -16.03
N GLY A 380 -4.38 -8.87 -14.91
CA GLY A 380 -3.76 -8.17 -13.76
C GLY A 380 -2.63 -8.97 -13.10
N HIS A 381 -2.53 -10.27 -13.39
CA HIS A 381 -1.56 -11.19 -12.80
C HIS A 381 -0.93 -12.08 -13.88
N THR A 382 0.25 -12.60 -13.57
CA THR A 382 0.97 -13.56 -14.41
C THR A 382 1.64 -14.60 -13.51
N ILE A 383 2.08 -15.72 -14.09
CA ILE A 383 2.74 -16.81 -13.36
C ILE A 383 4.24 -16.84 -13.72
N LYS A 384 5.10 -16.95 -12.72
CA LYS A 384 6.57 -16.99 -12.83
C LYS A 384 7.13 -18.34 -12.35
N GLY A 385 8.42 -18.57 -12.57
CA GLY A 385 9.21 -19.66 -11.95
C GLY A 385 9.02 -21.08 -12.51
N CYS A 386 7.91 -21.37 -13.19
CA CYS A 386 7.47 -22.74 -13.49
C CYS A 386 7.31 -23.58 -12.22
N PHE A 387 7.15 -24.90 -12.34
CA PHE A 387 6.92 -25.78 -11.19
C PHE A 387 7.79 -27.03 -11.26
N TRP A 388 7.64 -27.91 -10.27
CA TRP A 388 8.42 -29.14 -10.05
C TRP A 388 8.65 -30.09 -11.24
N SER A 389 7.99 -29.89 -12.37
CA SER A 389 8.05 -30.83 -13.48
C SER A 389 8.13 -30.21 -14.88
N LYS A 390 7.44 -29.09 -15.13
CA LYS A 390 7.35 -28.52 -16.48
C LYS A 390 7.31 -27.00 -16.45
N CYS A 391 7.65 -26.41 -17.60
CA CYS A 391 7.36 -25.04 -17.94
C CYS A 391 6.35 -24.97 -19.09
N TYR A 392 5.55 -23.91 -19.11
CA TYR A 392 4.66 -23.65 -20.25
C TYR A 392 5.47 -23.13 -21.44
N LYS A 393 5.47 -23.86 -22.57
CA LYS A 393 6.17 -23.48 -23.83
C LYS A 393 7.68 -23.25 -23.73
N ASN A 394 8.30 -23.61 -22.61
CA ASN A 394 9.74 -23.55 -22.41
C ASN A 394 10.26 -24.92 -21.96
N ASP A 395 11.50 -25.23 -22.29
CA ASP A 395 12.13 -26.48 -21.86
C ASP A 395 12.55 -26.45 -20.39
N ARG A 396 12.87 -25.26 -19.86
CA ARG A 396 13.47 -25.07 -18.53
C ARG A 396 12.97 -23.79 -17.85
N PRO A 397 12.93 -23.75 -16.51
CA PRO A 397 12.58 -22.55 -15.77
C PRO A 397 13.69 -21.51 -15.88
N SER A 398 13.32 -20.23 -15.77
CA SER A 398 14.28 -19.12 -15.70
C SER A 398 13.65 -17.95 -14.97
N CYS A 399 14.47 -17.02 -14.49
CA CYS A 399 13.99 -15.83 -13.81
C CYS A 399 13.08 -14.97 -14.71
N ARG A 400 13.28 -15.00 -16.04
CA ARG A 400 12.49 -14.24 -17.02
C ARG A 400 11.24 -14.96 -17.51
N PHE A 401 11.08 -16.25 -17.18
CA PHE A 401 9.89 -17.01 -17.55
C PHE A 401 8.62 -16.27 -17.09
N ASN A 402 7.60 -16.26 -17.94
CA ASN A 402 6.28 -15.73 -17.60
C ASN A 402 5.18 -16.51 -18.33
N ASN A 403 4.04 -16.70 -17.68
CA ASN A 403 2.82 -17.24 -18.28
C ASN A 403 1.64 -16.29 -18.00
N PRO A 404 1.28 -15.40 -18.96
CA PRO A 404 0.26 -14.37 -18.79
C PRO A 404 -1.15 -14.84 -19.20
N ASN A 405 -1.34 -16.14 -19.49
CA ASN A 405 -2.54 -16.63 -20.20
C ASN A 405 -3.74 -16.94 -19.30
N HIS A 406 -3.69 -16.61 -18.02
CA HIS A 406 -4.70 -17.00 -17.05
C HIS A 406 -5.26 -15.79 -16.30
N ALA A 407 -6.57 -15.77 -16.10
CA ALA A 407 -7.23 -14.78 -15.24
C ALA A 407 -6.85 -14.98 -13.77
N SER A 408 -6.98 -13.92 -12.96
CA SER A 408 -6.59 -13.90 -11.54
C SER A 408 -7.29 -14.96 -10.68
N SER A 409 -8.49 -15.41 -11.09
CA SER A 409 -9.28 -16.46 -10.44
C SER A 409 -8.93 -17.88 -10.89
N PHE A 410 -8.02 -18.04 -11.85
CA PHE A 410 -7.60 -19.35 -12.33
C PHE A 410 -6.85 -20.08 -11.21
N ARG A 411 -7.18 -21.37 -11.05
CA ARG A 411 -6.56 -22.25 -10.07
C ARG A 411 -5.97 -23.44 -10.79
N SER A 412 -4.68 -23.70 -10.58
CA SER A 412 -4.06 -24.94 -11.03
C SER A 412 -3.23 -25.57 -9.92
N TYR A 413 -3.09 -26.89 -9.98
CA TYR A 413 -2.50 -27.71 -8.92
C TYR A 413 -1.05 -27.33 -8.58
N GLU A 414 -0.35 -26.67 -9.49
CA GLU A 414 1.04 -26.24 -9.39
C GLU A 414 1.25 -24.80 -8.91
N THR A 415 0.19 -23.98 -8.84
CA THR A 415 0.34 -22.54 -8.61
C THR A 415 0.20 -22.16 -7.14
N GLY A 416 1.24 -21.53 -6.62
CA GLY A 416 1.34 -20.86 -5.33
C GLY A 416 1.64 -19.37 -5.50
N PHE A 417 2.34 -18.79 -4.53
CA PHE A 417 2.79 -17.40 -4.53
C PHE A 417 3.78 -17.15 -3.39
N ARG A 418 4.39 -15.97 -3.38
CA ARG A 418 5.08 -15.40 -2.21
C ARG A 418 4.76 -13.92 -2.07
N CYS A 419 4.99 -13.36 -0.89
CA CYS A 419 4.68 -11.97 -0.61
C CYS A 419 5.90 -11.06 -0.73
N CYS A 420 5.63 -9.79 -1.04
CA CYS A 420 6.58 -8.69 -1.03
C CYS A 420 6.07 -7.57 -0.11
N LYS A 421 6.95 -6.67 0.32
CA LYS A 421 6.58 -5.46 1.06
C LYS A 421 7.43 -4.31 0.52
N GLY A 422 6.82 -3.19 0.17
CA GLY A 422 7.58 -1.99 -0.17
C GLY A 422 8.36 -1.50 1.04
N LEU A 423 9.61 -1.12 0.83
CA LEU A 423 10.33 -0.28 1.79
C LEU A 423 10.14 1.16 1.38
N ALA A 424 10.10 2.02 2.38
CA ALA A 424 10.32 3.43 2.13
C ALA A 424 11.80 3.68 1.91
N LEU A 425 12.11 4.55 0.97
CA LEU A 425 13.46 5.04 0.73
C LEU A 425 13.86 6.08 1.78
#